data_AF-A0A094GKM1-F1
#
_entry.id   AF-A0A094GKM1-F1
#
_cell.length_a   1.000
_cell.length_b   1.000
_cell.length_c   1.000
_cell.angle_alpha   90.00
_cell.angle_beta   90.00
_cell.angle_gamma   90.00
#
_symmetry.space_group_name_H-M   'P 1'
#
loop_
_entity.id
_entity.type
_entity.pdbx_description
1 polymer ?
#
loop_
_entity_poly.entity_id
_entity_poly.type
_entity_poly.pdbx_seq_one_letter_code
_entity_poly.pdbx_strand_id
1 'polypeptide(L)'
;MLGNGSTCHRHNNTEGSARDIVSNLAGHKTPITTDLQRQLVDENKSLDQTSAEIELQSEMKEKTRWAREKKEIEQQMHVAIQKHDREAEEMMREERDRYTKMVKKVENDTGTLRSTMNNLLAERDKRVARMEKQMEEQQAAHKAELERFSERQRRIEKEKEELKMPARRRYKSGTPWGRREQEKQEEQRQREKEEQEKARQKQRQVLAPTPEFSLFALTIASGLSYALGPLRLRGRESYTQLPLRTNFSTSAGIYSLQMNKSAPLAAVSLGDIINGARVSITAYGNGIWETSVRLHQQYPDLAAGLNERGLNNLALFSLGPENTFYARWRNGSYLCPLGYRRSYVLSSRSSEGLSSAVDFNLNGYYPGLSECLIKNHLWMNIAAIALDMSNGTDYLMVYWLGMDATKVFFLWHTSYGNLISGVNSWWQAQGLGKNV
;
A
#
# COMPACT_ATOMS: atom_id res chain seq x y z
N MET A 1 -31.65 15.62 -16.90
CA MET A 1 -30.79 14.70 -16.13
C MET A 1 -31.31 13.27 -16.23
N LEU A 2 -31.24 12.67 -17.43
CA LEU A 2 -31.42 11.24 -17.65
C LEU A 2 -30.25 10.79 -18.53
N GLY A 3 -29.12 10.50 -17.88
CA GLY A 3 -27.90 10.01 -18.53
C GLY A 3 -27.07 9.29 -17.47
N ASN A 4 -26.49 8.14 -17.84
CA ASN A 4 -25.76 7.17 -17.00
C ASN A 4 -26.65 6.19 -16.19
N GLY A 5 -27.53 5.44 -16.87
CA GLY A 5 -28.19 4.26 -16.28
C GLY A 5 -29.31 4.52 -15.28
N SER A 6 -29.65 5.78 -15.00
CA SER A 6 -30.84 6.13 -14.20
C SER A 6 -32.12 6.07 -15.03
N THR A 7 -33.11 5.28 -14.59
CA THR A 7 -34.45 5.25 -15.16
C THR A 7 -35.43 6.03 -14.28
N CYS A 8 -36.34 6.80 -14.88
CA CYS A 8 -37.41 7.50 -14.17
C CYS A 8 -38.74 6.83 -14.52
N HIS A 9 -39.44 6.33 -13.49
CA HIS A 9 -40.78 5.76 -13.62
C HIS A 9 -41.77 6.67 -12.89
N ARG A 10 -42.81 7.14 -13.60
CA ARG A 10 -43.83 8.01 -13.02
C ARG A 10 -45.05 7.19 -12.61
N HIS A 11 -45.51 7.38 -11.37
CA HIS A 11 -46.77 6.81 -10.91
C HIS A 11 -47.95 7.55 -11.54
N ASN A 12 -48.77 6.85 -12.31
CA ASN A 12 -49.90 7.43 -13.04
C ASN A 12 -51.24 7.20 -12.31
N ASN A 13 -51.22 6.99 -10.99
CA ASN A 13 -52.39 6.67 -10.17
C ASN A 13 -53.18 5.44 -10.65
N THR A 14 -52.49 4.51 -11.31
CA THR A 14 -53.05 3.21 -11.72
C THR A 14 -52.31 2.08 -11.01
N GLU A 15 -53.03 1.03 -10.65
CA GLU A 15 -52.46 -0.16 -10.00
C GLU A 15 -51.32 -0.78 -10.83
N GLY A 16 -51.45 -0.78 -12.16
CA GLY A 16 -50.40 -1.26 -13.07
C GLY A 16 -49.10 -0.45 -12.92
N SER A 17 -49.19 0.88 -12.89
CA SER A 17 -48.01 1.72 -12.69
C SER A 17 -47.36 1.53 -11.31
N ALA A 18 -48.15 1.25 -10.27
CA ALA A 18 -47.62 0.94 -8.94
C ALA A 18 -46.90 -0.42 -8.94
N ARG A 19 -47.49 -1.47 -9.55
CA ARG A 19 -46.88 -2.80 -9.67
C ARG A 19 -45.58 -2.77 -10.45
N ASP A 20 -45.52 -2.06 -11.58
CA ASP A 20 -44.31 -1.97 -12.40
C ASP A 20 -43.17 -1.30 -11.62
N ILE A 21 -43.46 -0.23 -10.87
CA ILE A 21 -42.47 0.44 -10.01
C ILE A 21 -41.98 -0.54 -8.93
N VAL A 22 -42.88 -1.23 -8.23
CA VAL A 22 -42.52 -2.17 -7.17
C VAL A 22 -41.75 -3.37 -7.72
N SER A 23 -42.14 -3.91 -8.88
CA SER A 23 -41.46 -5.05 -9.51
C SER A 23 -40.06 -4.68 -9.97
N ASN A 24 -39.86 -3.47 -10.50
CA ASN A 24 -38.52 -2.98 -10.85
C ASN A 24 -37.66 -2.79 -9.60
N LEU A 25 -38.22 -2.25 -8.50
CA LEU A 25 -37.48 -2.10 -7.24
C LEU A 25 -37.14 -3.43 -6.57
N ALA A 26 -38.08 -4.39 -6.54
CA ALA A 26 -37.90 -5.69 -5.92
C ALA A 26 -37.04 -6.65 -6.76
N GLY A 27 -36.92 -6.41 -8.07
CA GLY A 27 -36.16 -7.24 -9.01
C GLY A 27 -34.64 -7.04 -8.99
N HIS A 28 -34.12 -6.03 -8.27
CA HIS A 28 -32.69 -5.81 -8.17
C HIS A 28 -32.02 -6.90 -7.30
N LYS A 29 -31.44 -7.92 -7.96
CA LYS A 29 -30.67 -9.00 -7.32
C LYS A 29 -29.40 -8.50 -6.61
N THR A 30 -28.90 -7.33 -7.00
CA THR A 30 -27.74 -6.69 -6.39
C THR A 30 -28.21 -5.62 -5.42
N PRO A 31 -27.79 -5.63 -4.15
CA PRO A 31 -28.10 -4.54 -3.23
C PRO A 31 -27.61 -3.22 -3.83
N ILE A 32 -28.51 -2.25 -3.96
CA ILE A 32 -28.17 -0.90 -4.42
C ILE A 32 -27.45 -0.23 -3.24
N THR A 33 -26.12 -0.33 -3.21
CA THR A 33 -25.31 0.45 -2.28
C THR A 33 -25.25 1.88 -2.79
N THR A 34 -25.71 2.83 -1.97
CA THR A 34 -25.53 4.25 -2.31
C THR A 34 -24.04 4.59 -2.30
N ASP A 35 -23.62 5.57 -3.09
CA ASP A 35 -22.20 5.98 -3.11
C ASP A 35 -21.72 6.38 -1.71
N LEU A 36 -22.60 6.95 -0.87
CA LEU A 36 -22.30 7.25 0.53
C LEU A 36 -22.04 5.97 1.35
N GLN A 37 -22.87 4.94 1.19
CA GLN A 37 -22.67 3.65 1.86
C GLN A 37 -21.39 2.99 1.38
N ARG A 38 -21.09 3.01 0.08
CA ARG A 38 -19.82 2.51 -0.44
C ARG A 38 -18.65 3.26 0.18
N GLN A 39 -18.70 4.59 0.22
CA GLN A 39 -17.60 5.41 0.75
C GLN A 39 -17.38 5.19 2.26
N LEU A 40 -18.45 5.13 3.04
CA LEU A 40 -18.37 4.99 4.49
C LEU A 40 -18.09 3.55 4.94
N VAL A 41 -18.66 2.57 4.26
CA VAL A 41 -18.62 1.16 4.67
C VAL A 41 -17.52 0.40 3.96
N ASP A 42 -17.43 0.53 2.63
CA ASP A 42 -16.50 -0.27 1.82
C ASP A 42 -15.14 0.43 1.68
N GLU A 43 -15.12 1.75 1.48
CA GLU A 43 -13.90 2.54 1.31
C GLU A 43 -13.35 3.08 2.65
N ASN A 44 -14.08 2.86 3.75
CA ASN A 44 -13.73 3.27 5.11
C ASN A 44 -13.32 4.76 5.23
N LYS A 45 -13.84 5.61 4.33
CA LYS A 45 -13.56 7.04 4.32
C LYS A 45 -14.14 7.67 5.57
N SER A 46 -13.38 8.61 6.12
CA SER A 46 -13.93 9.50 7.13
C SER A 46 -15.00 10.38 6.49
N LEU A 47 -15.97 10.77 7.31
CA LEU A 47 -17.18 11.46 6.84
C LEU A 47 -16.88 12.73 6.04
N ASP A 48 -15.87 13.49 6.46
CA ASP A 48 -15.32 14.69 5.83
C ASP A 48 -14.72 14.47 4.44
N GLN A 49 -14.46 13.22 4.06
CA GLN A 49 -13.91 12.83 2.76
C GLN A 49 -14.97 12.28 1.81
N THR A 50 -16.23 12.18 2.26
CA THR A 50 -17.32 11.68 1.42
C THR A 50 -17.76 12.72 0.40
N SER A 51 -18.22 12.28 -0.76
CA SER A 51 -18.73 13.17 -1.82
C SER A 51 -19.88 14.05 -1.33
N ALA A 52 -20.76 13.48 -0.51
CA ALA A 52 -21.88 14.21 0.07
C ALA A 52 -21.43 15.32 1.02
N GLU A 53 -20.40 15.09 1.83
CA GLU A 53 -19.89 16.11 2.75
C GLU A 53 -19.12 17.21 2.01
N ILE A 54 -18.40 16.87 0.93
CA ILE A 54 -17.75 17.87 0.06
C ILE A 54 -18.80 18.80 -0.56
N GLU A 55 -19.90 18.23 -1.06
CA GLU A 55 -21.02 19.00 -1.62
C GLU A 55 -21.70 19.84 -0.54
N LEU A 56 -21.92 19.27 0.65
CA LEU A 56 -22.46 19.98 1.82
C LEU A 56 -21.57 21.15 2.26
N GLN A 57 -20.25 20.98 2.23
CA GLN A 57 -19.31 22.05 2.53
C GLN A 57 -19.38 23.18 1.51
N SER A 58 -19.62 22.85 0.23
CA SER A 58 -19.84 23.86 -0.80
C SER A 58 -21.15 24.62 -0.57
N GLU A 59 -22.24 23.95 -0.18
CA GLU A 59 -23.50 24.59 0.20
C GLU A 59 -23.36 25.44 1.48
N MET A 60 -22.56 24.99 2.45
CA MET A 60 -22.24 25.80 3.64
C MET A 60 -21.50 27.08 3.28
N LYS A 61 -20.58 27.03 2.31
CA LYS A 61 -19.93 28.24 1.79
C LYS A 61 -20.95 29.17 1.13
N GLU A 62 -21.89 28.65 0.34
CA GLU A 62 -22.98 29.45 -0.24
C GLU A 62 -23.87 30.07 0.84
N LYS A 63 -24.23 29.33 1.89
CA LYS A 63 -24.96 29.87 3.04
C LYS A 63 -24.24 31.04 3.68
N THR A 64 -22.92 30.93 3.91
CA THR A 64 -22.14 32.04 4.50
C THR A 64 -22.07 33.25 3.57
N ARG A 65 -22.04 33.03 2.25
CA ARG A 65 -22.11 34.09 1.25
C ARG A 65 -23.46 34.81 1.30
N TRP A 66 -24.58 34.09 1.26
CA TRP A 66 -25.91 34.69 1.34
C TRP A 66 -26.17 35.41 2.66
N ALA A 67 -25.64 34.90 3.77
CA ALA A 67 -25.72 35.57 5.06
C ALA A 67 -24.97 36.93 5.06
N ARG A 68 -23.84 37.00 4.35
CA ARG A 68 -23.10 38.25 4.16
C ARG A 68 -23.86 39.23 3.26
N GLU A 69 -24.33 38.78 2.10
CA GLU A 69 -25.10 39.58 1.15
C GLU A 69 -26.39 40.13 1.80
N LYS A 70 -27.09 39.30 2.59
CA LYS A 70 -28.24 39.75 3.40
C LYS A 70 -27.87 40.89 4.35
N LYS A 71 -26.73 40.78 5.06
CA LYS A 71 -26.27 41.81 6.00
C LYS A 71 -25.93 43.12 5.29
N GLU A 72 -25.34 43.05 4.10
CA GLU A 72 -25.03 44.23 3.27
C GLU A 72 -26.32 44.92 2.80
N ILE A 73 -27.33 44.14 2.38
CA ILE A 73 -28.66 44.66 2.01
C ILE A 73 -29.35 45.33 3.20
N GLU A 74 -29.27 44.74 4.40
CA GLU A 74 -29.82 45.34 5.62
C GLU A 74 -29.17 46.70 5.94
N GLN A 75 -27.87 46.85 5.69
CA GLN A 75 -27.16 48.12 5.86
C GLN A 75 -27.59 49.14 4.80
N GLN A 76 -27.69 48.74 3.53
CA GLN A 76 -28.13 49.61 2.44
C GLN A 76 -29.58 50.06 2.62
N MET A 77 -30.46 49.16 3.07
CA MET A 77 -31.84 49.47 3.45
C MET A 77 -31.89 50.54 4.54
N HIS A 78 -31.02 50.47 5.54
CA HIS A 78 -30.98 51.49 6.60
C HIS A 78 -30.58 52.88 6.07
N VAL A 79 -29.66 52.94 5.11
CA VAL A 79 -29.28 54.19 4.43
C VAL A 79 -30.44 54.73 3.57
N ALA A 80 -31.18 53.87 2.86
CA ALA A 80 -32.34 54.27 2.07
C ALA A 80 -33.46 54.88 2.95
N ILE A 81 -33.71 54.27 4.11
CA ILE A 81 -34.66 54.79 5.12
C ILE A 81 -34.24 56.19 5.59
N GLN A 82 -32.94 56.40 5.89
CA GLN A 82 -32.42 57.71 6.29
C GLN A 82 -32.55 58.78 5.20
N LYS A 83 -32.46 58.37 3.93
CA LYS A 83 -32.63 59.26 2.77
C LYS A 83 -34.09 59.44 2.32
N HIS A 84 -35.03 58.78 3.00
CA HIS A 84 -36.46 58.74 2.62
C HIS A 84 -36.70 58.24 1.19
N ASP A 85 -35.86 57.34 0.68
CA ASP A 85 -36.03 56.70 -0.63
C ASP A 85 -36.88 55.43 -0.49
N ARG A 86 -38.18 55.57 -0.74
CA ARG A 86 -39.17 54.50 -0.52
C ARG A 86 -39.06 53.37 -1.54
N GLU A 87 -38.70 53.68 -2.79
CA GLU A 87 -38.56 52.68 -3.85
C GLU A 87 -37.33 51.79 -3.59
N ALA A 88 -36.21 52.40 -3.19
CA ALA A 88 -35.03 51.66 -2.77
C ALA A 88 -35.29 50.81 -1.53
N GLU A 89 -36.07 51.31 -0.55
CA GLU A 89 -36.43 50.53 0.64
C GLU A 89 -37.23 49.26 0.28
N GLU A 90 -38.23 49.37 -0.60
CA GLU A 90 -39.07 48.25 -1.01
C GLU A 90 -38.26 47.19 -1.76
N MET A 91 -37.43 47.58 -2.72
CA MET A 91 -36.55 46.65 -3.44
C MET A 91 -35.58 45.92 -2.49
N MET A 92 -34.95 46.63 -1.55
CA MET A 92 -34.03 46.02 -0.59
C MET A 92 -34.75 45.05 0.37
N ARG A 93 -36.01 45.33 0.71
CA ARG A 93 -36.82 44.46 1.56
C ARG A 93 -37.16 43.14 0.87
N GLU A 94 -37.52 43.18 -0.42
CA GLU A 94 -37.79 41.98 -1.22
C GLU A 94 -36.55 41.09 -1.34
N GLU A 95 -35.39 41.67 -1.65
CA GLU A 95 -34.12 40.93 -1.75
C GLU A 95 -33.71 40.33 -0.40
N ARG A 96 -33.83 41.08 0.71
CA ARG A 96 -33.59 40.54 2.07
C ARG A 96 -34.48 39.32 2.36
N ASP A 97 -35.75 39.39 2.00
CA ASP A 97 -36.70 38.30 2.24
C ASP A 97 -36.40 37.09 1.36
N ARG A 98 -35.93 37.30 0.13
CA ARG A 98 -35.44 36.25 -0.76
C ARG A 98 -34.24 35.51 -0.16
N TYR A 99 -33.20 36.23 0.28
CA TYR A 99 -32.04 35.60 0.94
C TYR A 99 -32.43 34.89 2.23
N THR A 100 -33.36 35.45 3.00
CA THR A 100 -33.87 34.81 4.22
C THR A 100 -34.54 33.46 3.93
N LYS A 101 -35.32 33.36 2.85
CA LYS A 101 -35.92 32.09 2.42
C LYS A 101 -34.86 31.08 1.97
N MET A 102 -33.85 31.52 1.22
CA MET A 102 -32.76 30.66 0.76
C MET A 102 -31.92 30.10 1.92
N VAL A 103 -31.54 30.96 2.88
CA VAL A 103 -30.78 30.53 4.07
C VAL A 103 -31.58 29.52 4.90
N LYS A 104 -32.87 29.78 5.13
CA LYS A 104 -33.76 28.83 5.85
C LYS A 104 -33.90 27.50 5.13
N LYS A 105 -33.96 27.50 3.80
CA LYS A 105 -34.04 26.27 3.01
C LYS A 105 -32.80 25.39 3.23
N VAL A 106 -31.60 25.96 3.06
CA VAL A 106 -30.34 25.22 3.29
C VAL A 106 -30.22 24.74 4.74
N GLU A 107 -30.68 25.52 5.72
CA GLU A 107 -30.71 25.09 7.14
C GLU A 107 -31.60 23.87 7.38
N ASN A 108 -32.78 23.83 6.76
CA ASN A 108 -33.69 22.70 6.88
C ASN A 108 -33.14 21.46 6.15
N ASP A 109 -32.57 21.64 4.96
CA ASP A 109 -32.00 20.56 4.16
C ASP A 109 -30.78 19.94 4.88
N THR A 110 -29.86 20.79 5.39
CA THR A 110 -28.71 20.34 6.19
C THR A 110 -29.13 19.70 7.51
N GLY A 111 -30.17 20.19 8.18
CA GLY A 111 -30.73 19.58 9.39
C GLY A 111 -31.29 18.17 9.14
N THR A 112 -32.02 18.00 8.04
CA THR A 112 -32.61 16.71 7.63
C THR A 112 -31.51 15.70 7.29
N LEU A 113 -30.49 16.13 6.55
CA LEU A 113 -29.35 15.29 6.19
C LEU A 113 -28.58 14.82 7.44
N ARG A 114 -28.29 15.74 8.37
CA ARG A 114 -27.60 15.41 9.63
C ARG A 114 -28.39 14.41 10.47
N SER A 115 -29.71 14.56 10.56
CA SER A 115 -30.57 13.61 11.29
C SER A 115 -30.56 12.22 10.64
N THR A 116 -30.71 12.16 9.31
CA THR A 116 -30.65 10.91 8.55
C THR A 116 -29.31 10.20 8.74
N MET A 117 -28.22 10.96 8.77
CA MET A 117 -26.89 10.41 8.91
C MET A 117 -26.60 9.87 10.31
N ASN A 118 -27.04 10.57 11.36
CA ASN A 118 -26.95 10.07 12.73
C ASN A 118 -27.70 8.74 12.89
N ASN A 119 -28.84 8.58 12.22
CA ASN A 119 -29.58 7.32 12.23
C ASN A 119 -28.79 6.19 11.54
N LEU A 120 -28.14 6.46 10.41
CA LEU A 120 -27.31 5.48 9.70
C LEU A 120 -26.09 5.05 10.52
N LEU A 121 -25.43 5.98 11.21
CA LEU A 121 -24.31 5.67 12.11
C LEU A 121 -24.79 4.79 13.28
N ALA A 122 -25.90 5.14 13.91
CA ALA A 122 -26.47 4.33 14.99
C ALA A 122 -26.89 2.92 14.53
N GLU A 123 -27.37 2.77 13.29
CA GLU A 123 -27.70 1.47 12.71
C GLU A 123 -26.44 0.64 12.41
N ARG A 124 -25.39 1.27 11.87
CA ARG A 124 -24.08 0.63 11.65
C ARG A 124 -23.52 0.10 12.97
N ASP A 125 -23.50 0.91 14.01
CA ASP A 125 -22.93 0.50 15.31
C ASP A 125 -23.69 -0.69 15.90
N LYS A 126 -25.02 -0.70 15.78
CA LYS A 126 -25.83 -1.86 16.15
C LYS A 126 -25.49 -3.12 15.35
N ARG A 127 -25.19 -2.98 14.05
CA ARG A 127 -24.80 -4.11 13.20
C ARG A 127 -23.42 -4.64 13.56
N VAL A 128 -22.45 -3.76 13.81
CA VAL A 128 -21.10 -4.13 14.24
C VAL A 128 -21.15 -4.89 15.58
N ALA A 129 -21.87 -4.36 16.56
CA ALA A 129 -22.03 -5.03 17.87
C ALA A 129 -22.66 -6.43 17.75
N ARG A 130 -23.61 -6.63 16.81
CA ARG A 130 -24.17 -7.97 16.54
C ARG A 130 -23.14 -8.92 15.93
N MET A 131 -22.32 -8.44 14.99
CA MET A 131 -21.29 -9.27 14.34
C MET A 131 -20.17 -9.64 15.33
N GLU A 132 -19.72 -8.70 16.17
CA GLU A 132 -18.73 -8.96 17.22
C GLU A 132 -19.23 -10.03 18.17
N LYS A 133 -20.48 -9.91 18.65
CA LYS A 133 -21.10 -10.94 19.49
C LYS A 133 -21.14 -12.32 18.83
N GLN A 134 -21.51 -12.39 17.55
CA GLN A 134 -21.51 -13.66 16.81
C GLN A 134 -20.10 -14.24 16.66
N MET A 135 -19.10 -13.40 16.45
CA MET A 135 -17.70 -13.83 16.33
C MET A 135 -17.18 -14.38 17.66
N GLU A 136 -17.50 -13.73 18.78
CA GLU A 136 -17.16 -14.22 20.12
C GLU A 136 -17.82 -15.57 20.42
N GLU A 137 -19.11 -15.72 20.10
CA GLU A 137 -19.84 -16.99 20.24
C GLU A 137 -19.19 -18.12 19.41
N GLN A 138 -18.77 -17.83 18.17
CA GLN A 138 -18.07 -18.79 17.32
C GLN A 138 -16.68 -19.15 17.85
N GLN A 139 -15.90 -18.17 18.33
CA GLN A 139 -14.59 -18.42 18.92
C GLN A 139 -14.71 -19.25 20.20
N ALA A 140 -15.70 -18.96 21.05
CA ALA A 140 -15.97 -19.73 22.25
C ALA A 140 -16.38 -21.18 21.91
N ALA A 141 -17.25 -21.36 20.91
CA ALA A 141 -17.64 -22.69 20.44
C ALA A 141 -16.45 -23.48 19.88
N HIS A 142 -15.61 -22.85 19.07
CA HIS A 142 -14.41 -23.48 18.51
C HIS A 142 -13.39 -23.85 19.59
N LYS A 143 -13.18 -22.99 20.58
CA LYS A 143 -12.33 -23.29 21.73
C LYS A 143 -12.86 -24.49 22.53
N ALA A 144 -14.17 -24.54 22.78
CA ALA A 144 -14.79 -25.68 23.45
C ALA A 144 -14.66 -26.98 22.64
N GLU A 145 -14.72 -26.90 21.31
CA GLU A 145 -14.50 -28.05 20.42
C GLU A 145 -13.04 -28.53 20.47
N LEU A 146 -12.06 -27.62 20.45
CA LEU A 146 -10.64 -27.93 20.62
C LEU A 146 -10.36 -28.60 21.97
N GLU A 147 -10.97 -28.11 23.05
CA GLU A 147 -10.86 -28.73 24.37
C GLU A 147 -11.45 -30.16 24.37
N ARG A 148 -12.64 -30.36 23.78
CA ARG A 148 -13.24 -31.70 23.62
C ARG A 148 -12.36 -32.64 22.81
N PHE A 149 -11.72 -32.13 21.76
CA PHE A 149 -10.80 -32.91 20.94
C PHE A 149 -9.54 -33.30 21.73
N SER A 150 -8.97 -32.36 22.48
CA SER A 150 -7.80 -32.60 23.33
C SER A 150 -8.07 -33.66 24.40
N GLU A 151 -9.26 -33.63 25.02
CA GLU A 151 -9.66 -34.60 26.03
C GLU A 151 -9.89 -35.98 25.40
N ARG A 152 -10.48 -36.04 24.20
CA ARG A 152 -10.59 -37.29 23.44
C ARG A 152 -9.23 -37.90 23.13
N GLN A 153 -8.26 -37.09 22.71
CA GLN A 153 -6.88 -37.54 22.45
C GLN A 153 -6.24 -38.12 23.71
N ARG A 154 -6.39 -37.45 24.86
CA ARG A 154 -5.89 -37.96 26.15
C ARG A 154 -6.53 -39.29 26.55
N ARG A 155 -7.83 -39.48 26.31
CA ARG A 155 -8.51 -40.76 26.56
C ARG A 155 -7.96 -41.88 25.67
N ILE A 156 -7.80 -41.61 24.38
CA ILE A 156 -7.22 -42.57 23.43
C ILE A 156 -5.78 -42.93 23.82
N GLU A 157 -5.00 -41.96 24.29
CA GLU A 157 -3.62 -42.20 24.73
C GLU A 157 -3.57 -43.08 25.99
N LYS A 158 -4.43 -42.82 26.98
CA LYS A 158 -4.57 -43.69 28.16
C LYS A 158 -5.01 -45.11 27.80
N GLU A 159 -6.02 -45.26 26.94
CA GLU A 159 -6.46 -46.59 26.45
C GLU A 159 -5.33 -47.33 25.71
N LYS A 160 -4.54 -46.61 24.90
CA LYS A 160 -3.35 -47.18 24.24
C LYS A 160 -2.30 -47.65 25.24
N GLU A 161 -2.07 -46.92 26.33
CA GLU A 161 -1.14 -47.33 27.39
C GLU A 161 -1.65 -48.55 28.16
N GLU A 162 -2.94 -48.59 28.50
CA GLU A 162 -3.58 -49.72 29.15
C GLU A 162 -3.51 -51.00 28.30
N LEU A 163 -3.71 -50.90 26.98
CA LEU A 163 -3.55 -52.03 26.07
C LEU A 163 -2.09 -52.50 25.92
N LYS A 164 -1.11 -51.62 26.09
CA LYS A 164 0.33 -51.98 26.07
C LYS A 164 0.77 -52.72 27.33
N MET A 165 0.15 -52.49 28.48
CA MET A 165 0.49 -53.12 29.75
C MET A 165 0.37 -54.67 29.77
N PRO A 166 -0.71 -55.31 29.29
CA PRO A 166 -0.81 -56.78 29.23
C PRO A 166 0.13 -57.40 28.20
N ALA A 167 0.43 -56.72 27.09
CA ALA A 167 1.47 -57.15 26.14
C ALA A 167 2.86 -57.20 26.82
N ARG A 168 3.19 -56.19 27.65
CA ARG A 168 4.41 -56.19 28.47
C ARG A 168 4.44 -57.28 29.53
N ARG A 169 3.30 -57.68 30.10
CA ARG A 169 3.21 -58.77 31.09
C ARG A 169 3.39 -60.16 30.44
N ARG A 170 2.88 -60.40 29.23
CA ARG A 170 3.13 -61.66 28.48
C ARG A 170 4.57 -61.79 27.99
N TYR A 171 5.25 -60.68 27.68
CA TYR A 171 6.66 -60.72 27.22
C TYR A 171 7.71 -60.92 28.33
N LYS A 172 7.34 -60.85 29.62
CA LYS A 172 8.26 -61.07 30.75
C LYS A 172 8.41 -62.55 31.15
N SER A 173 7.64 -63.47 30.59
CA SER A 173 7.80 -64.90 30.82
C SER A 173 8.94 -65.47 29.96
N GLY A 174 10.19 -65.08 30.25
CA GLY A 174 11.47 -65.81 30.04
C GLY A 174 11.72 -66.70 28.81
N THR A 175 10.93 -66.67 27.74
CA THR A 175 11.15 -67.53 26.57
C THR A 175 12.23 -66.93 25.67
N PRO A 176 13.23 -67.71 25.23
CA PRO A 176 14.32 -67.24 24.35
C PRO A 176 13.87 -66.55 23.06
N TRP A 177 12.65 -66.85 22.59
CA TRP A 177 12.03 -66.19 21.43
C TRP A 177 11.69 -64.71 21.66
N GLY A 178 11.35 -64.31 22.88
CA GLY A 178 10.98 -62.91 23.19
C GLY A 178 12.15 -61.93 23.12
N ARG A 179 13.39 -62.40 23.31
CA ARG A 179 14.60 -61.56 23.27
C ARG A 179 14.98 -61.14 21.84
N ARG A 180 14.83 -62.06 20.87
CA ARG A 180 15.07 -61.77 19.43
C ARG A 180 14.04 -60.80 18.84
N GLU A 181 12.81 -60.84 19.34
CA GLU A 181 11.75 -59.97 18.85
C GLU A 181 11.84 -58.56 19.46
N GLN A 182 12.36 -58.44 20.69
CA GLN A 182 12.71 -57.15 21.30
C GLN A 182 13.85 -56.46 20.55
N GLU A 183 14.91 -57.18 20.20
CA GLU A 183 16.02 -56.62 19.42
C GLU A 183 15.54 -56.08 18.06
N LYS A 184 14.68 -56.84 17.34
CA LYS A 184 14.09 -56.37 16.08
C LYS A 184 13.21 -55.13 16.24
N GLN A 185 12.39 -55.06 17.29
CA GLN A 185 11.53 -53.90 17.55
C GLN A 185 12.30 -52.67 18.03
N GLU A 186 13.43 -52.84 18.71
CA GLU A 186 14.29 -51.74 19.14
C GLU A 186 15.12 -51.20 17.97
N GLU A 187 15.64 -52.09 17.11
CA GLU A 187 16.31 -51.72 15.88
C GLU A 187 15.39 -50.96 14.92
N GLN A 188 14.14 -51.38 14.77
CA GLN A 188 13.16 -50.68 13.94
C GLN A 188 12.82 -49.28 14.49
N ARG A 189 12.69 -49.14 15.81
CA ARG A 189 12.47 -47.83 16.47
C ARG A 189 13.66 -46.88 16.35
N GLN A 190 14.89 -47.41 16.31
CA GLN A 190 16.08 -46.61 16.05
C GLN A 190 16.11 -46.10 14.60
N ARG A 191 15.81 -46.97 13.63
CA ARG A 191 15.73 -46.58 12.21
C ARG A 191 14.70 -45.49 11.95
N GLU A 192 13.50 -45.61 12.54
CA GLU A 192 12.45 -44.58 12.41
C GLU A 192 12.86 -43.23 13.01
N LYS A 193 13.53 -43.22 14.17
CA LYS A 193 14.05 -41.97 14.78
C LYS A 193 15.11 -41.31 13.91
N GLU A 194 16.06 -42.08 13.39
CA GLU A 194 17.10 -41.58 12.50
C GLU A 194 16.53 -41.00 11.20
N GLU A 195 15.50 -41.63 10.64
CA GLU A 195 14.83 -41.14 9.43
C GLU A 195 14.07 -39.83 9.69
N GLN A 196 13.38 -39.72 10.82
CA GLN A 196 12.66 -38.52 11.24
C GLN A 196 13.61 -37.34 11.52
N GLU A 197 14.78 -37.61 12.09
CA GLU A 197 15.81 -36.61 12.35
C GLU A 197 16.49 -36.13 11.06
N LYS A 198 16.80 -37.05 10.13
CA LYS A 198 17.29 -36.70 8.79
C LYS A 198 16.28 -35.84 8.01
N ALA A 199 14.98 -36.12 8.13
CA ALA A 199 13.94 -35.29 7.52
C ALA A 199 13.90 -33.87 8.10
N ARG A 200 13.98 -33.72 9.44
CA ARG A 200 14.07 -32.41 10.13
C ARG A 200 15.32 -31.63 9.74
N GLN A 201 16.45 -32.32 9.57
CA GLN A 201 17.72 -31.69 9.24
C GLN A 201 17.76 -31.18 7.79
N LYS A 202 17.18 -31.93 6.83
CA LYS A 202 16.96 -31.46 5.45
C LYS A 202 16.05 -30.22 5.40
N GLN A 203 15.01 -30.17 6.23
CA GLN A 203 14.12 -29.00 6.31
C GLN A 203 14.82 -27.75 6.87
N ARG A 204 15.78 -27.92 7.79
CA ARG A 204 16.58 -26.82 8.36
C ARG A 204 17.61 -26.23 7.41
N GLN A 205 18.17 -27.02 6.49
CA GLN A 205 19.19 -26.54 5.54
C GLN A 205 18.62 -25.67 4.42
N VAL A 206 17.29 -25.61 4.26
CA VAL A 206 16.63 -24.81 3.21
C VAL A 206 16.37 -23.35 3.65
N LEU A 207 16.61 -22.98 4.93
CA LEU A 207 16.08 -21.73 5.51
C LEU A 207 17.07 -20.95 6.41
N ALA A 208 18.31 -20.67 5.97
CA ALA A 208 19.19 -19.77 6.74
C ALA A 208 19.97 -18.75 5.90
N PRO A 209 19.66 -17.43 6.00
CA PRO A 209 20.58 -16.36 5.65
C PRO A 209 21.22 -15.71 6.90
N THR A 210 22.51 -15.39 6.79
CA THR A 210 23.31 -14.61 7.76
C THR A 210 23.26 -13.11 7.45
N PRO A 211 23.08 -12.21 8.45
CA PRO A 211 23.06 -10.76 8.23
C PRO A 211 24.33 -10.06 8.77
N GLU A 212 24.88 -9.14 8.00
CA GLU A 212 25.68 -8.00 8.51
C GLU A 212 25.20 -6.72 7.81
N PHE A 213 24.84 -5.72 8.60
CA PHE A 213 24.14 -4.50 8.17
C PHE A 213 25.09 -3.33 7.94
N SER A 214 24.81 -2.49 6.92
CA SER A 214 25.04 -1.03 6.90
C SER A 214 24.27 -0.36 5.75
N LEU A 215 23.78 0.86 6.01
CA LEU A 215 22.69 1.59 5.32
C LEU A 215 22.91 1.92 3.82
N PHE A 216 21.95 1.56 2.96
CA PHE A 216 21.79 2.03 1.57
C PHE A 216 20.32 2.08 1.12
N ALA A 217 20.02 2.93 0.14
CA ALA A 217 18.74 2.93 -0.58
C ALA A 217 18.65 1.70 -1.50
N LEU A 218 17.48 1.07 -1.48
CA LEU A 218 17.24 -0.29 -1.96
C LEU A 218 16.57 -0.27 -3.35
N THR A 219 17.19 -0.94 -4.33
CA THR A 219 16.48 -1.44 -5.52
C THR A 219 16.75 -2.93 -5.63
N ILE A 220 15.69 -3.74 -5.71
CA ILE A 220 15.75 -5.20 -5.70
C ILE A 220 15.85 -5.69 -7.15
N ALA A 221 16.90 -6.47 -7.46
CA ALA A 221 16.98 -7.30 -8.65
C ALA A 221 17.48 -8.71 -8.30
N SER A 222 16.66 -9.72 -8.62
CA SER A 222 17.06 -11.13 -8.80
C SER A 222 18.07 -11.71 -7.79
N GLY A 223 17.73 -11.63 -6.49
CA GLY A 223 18.36 -12.45 -5.44
C GLY A 223 19.83 -12.13 -5.08
N LEU A 224 20.43 -11.08 -5.63
CA LEU A 224 21.78 -10.62 -5.26
C LEU A 224 21.81 -9.10 -5.12
N SER A 225 22.12 -8.64 -3.91
CA SER A 225 22.19 -7.24 -3.50
C SER A 225 23.34 -6.51 -4.19
N TYR A 226 23.08 -5.36 -4.83
CA TYR A 226 24.13 -4.43 -5.23
C TYR A 226 23.82 -3.00 -4.77
N ALA A 227 24.83 -2.36 -4.19
CA ALA A 227 24.81 -0.99 -3.72
C ALA A 227 25.24 -0.01 -4.82
N LEU A 228 24.53 1.09 -4.98
CA LEU A 228 25.07 2.31 -5.59
C LEU A 228 24.80 3.46 -4.62
N GLY A 229 25.82 3.79 -3.83
CA GLY A 229 25.78 4.91 -2.90
C GLY A 229 25.89 6.27 -3.61
N PRO A 230 25.53 7.38 -2.95
CA PRO A 230 25.94 8.69 -3.40
C PRO A 230 27.41 8.93 -3.02
N LEU A 231 28.25 9.23 -4.01
CA LEU A 231 29.53 9.90 -3.76
C LEU A 231 29.26 11.39 -3.55
N ARG A 232 29.14 11.85 -2.29
CA ARG A 232 29.37 13.26 -1.95
C ARG A 232 30.57 13.36 -1.03
N LEU A 233 31.74 13.59 -1.64
CA LEU A 233 32.87 14.20 -0.96
C LEU A 233 32.51 15.66 -0.65
N ARG A 234 32.23 15.97 0.61
CA ARG A 234 32.29 17.33 1.14
C ARG A 234 33.29 17.33 2.29
N GLY A 235 34.55 17.57 1.95
CA GLY A 235 35.63 17.90 2.89
C GLY A 235 36.40 19.05 2.26
N ARG A 236 36.28 20.22 2.87
CA ARG A 236 37.00 21.45 2.50
C ARG A 236 38.40 21.31 3.07
N GLU A 237 39.37 20.94 2.24
CA GLU A 237 40.78 21.27 2.47
C GLU A 237 41.52 21.24 1.13
N SER A 238 42.16 22.36 0.84
CA SER A 238 43.03 22.61 -0.30
C SER A 238 44.14 21.56 -0.37
N TYR A 239 44.45 21.01 -1.56
CA TYR A 239 45.82 20.84 -2.07
C TYR A 239 45.76 20.26 -3.50
N THR A 240 46.34 21.03 -4.43
CA THR A 240 47.05 20.68 -5.67
C THR A 240 46.73 19.38 -6.42
N GLN A 241 46.31 19.57 -7.68
CA GLN A 241 46.57 18.72 -8.85
C GLN A 241 47.10 17.30 -8.58
N LEU A 242 46.19 16.32 -8.68
CA LEU A 242 46.54 14.93 -8.97
C LEU A 242 45.60 14.42 -10.08
N PRO A 243 46.13 13.83 -11.16
CA PRO A 243 45.29 13.24 -12.19
C PRO A 243 44.64 11.97 -11.62
N LEU A 244 43.31 11.94 -11.58
CA LEU A 244 42.53 10.74 -11.28
C LEU A 244 42.73 9.72 -12.41
N ARG A 245 43.80 8.91 -12.32
CA ARG A 245 43.86 7.58 -12.93
C ARG A 245 43.16 6.62 -11.97
N THR A 246 41.85 6.45 -12.13
CA THR A 246 41.13 5.33 -11.53
C THR A 246 41.18 4.14 -12.49
N ASN A 247 42.29 3.40 -12.43
CA ASN A 247 42.35 2.04 -12.97
C ASN A 247 41.60 1.12 -12.00
N PHE A 248 40.32 0.86 -12.25
CA PHE A 248 39.66 -0.31 -11.69
C PHE A 248 40.17 -1.54 -12.44
N SER A 249 41.23 -2.16 -11.91
CA SER A 249 41.60 -3.53 -12.29
C SER A 249 40.69 -4.48 -11.55
N THR A 250 39.71 -5.05 -12.24
CA THR A 250 39.00 -6.26 -11.80
C THR A 250 39.35 -7.38 -12.78
N SER A 251 39.83 -8.50 -12.23
CA SER A 251 40.41 -9.65 -12.92
C SER A 251 39.41 -10.52 -13.72
N ALA A 252 38.21 -10.00 -14.01
CA ALA A 252 37.24 -10.64 -14.89
C ALA A 252 36.88 -9.61 -15.97
N GLY A 253 37.61 -9.66 -17.09
CA GLY A 253 37.55 -8.65 -18.12
C GLY A 253 36.15 -8.46 -18.68
N ILE A 254 35.46 -7.41 -18.25
CA ILE A 254 34.19 -6.91 -18.79
C ILE A 254 34.13 -5.38 -18.49
N TYR A 255 34.15 -4.58 -19.57
CA TYR A 255 33.96 -3.12 -19.75
C TYR A 255 35.04 -2.11 -19.32
N SER A 256 35.65 -1.49 -20.33
CA SER A 256 35.86 -0.04 -20.30
C SER A 256 34.52 0.63 -20.59
N LEU A 257 33.85 1.19 -19.58
CA LEU A 257 33.01 2.35 -19.86
C LEU A 257 33.98 3.39 -20.43
N GLN A 258 34.01 3.53 -21.76
CA GLN A 258 34.71 4.66 -22.36
C GLN A 258 34.00 5.89 -21.80
N MET A 259 34.62 6.51 -20.79
CA MET A 259 34.26 7.84 -20.35
C MET A 259 34.27 8.67 -21.62
N ASN A 260 33.09 9.06 -22.09
CA ASN A 260 32.99 10.06 -23.13
C ASN A 260 33.74 11.28 -22.55
N LYS A 261 34.90 11.62 -23.14
CA LYS A 261 35.96 12.40 -22.48
C LYS A 261 35.56 13.82 -22.09
N SER A 262 34.33 14.24 -22.40
CA SER A 262 33.83 15.60 -22.29
C SER A 262 32.91 15.86 -21.10
N ALA A 263 32.37 14.85 -20.41
CA ALA A 263 31.45 15.09 -19.28
C ALA A 263 31.53 14.03 -18.17
N PRO A 264 31.35 14.41 -16.89
CA PRO A 264 31.32 13.47 -15.78
C PRO A 264 30.07 12.59 -15.84
N LEU A 265 30.19 11.35 -15.37
CA LEU A 265 29.07 10.44 -15.17
C LEU A 265 28.08 11.05 -14.16
N ALA A 266 26.82 11.22 -14.54
CA ALA A 266 25.77 11.76 -13.68
C ALA A 266 24.94 10.66 -13.02
N ALA A 267 24.56 9.62 -13.77
CA ALA A 267 23.80 8.48 -13.25
C ALA A 267 24.05 7.23 -14.10
N VAL A 268 23.90 6.05 -13.47
CA VAL A 268 23.93 4.75 -14.17
C VAL A 268 22.89 3.84 -13.55
N SER A 269 22.15 3.11 -14.39
CA SER A 269 21.29 2.01 -13.94
C SER A 269 21.71 0.73 -14.67
N LEU A 270 21.77 -0.36 -13.91
CA LEU A 270 22.28 -1.64 -14.33
C LEU A 270 21.14 -2.66 -14.26
N GLY A 271 20.90 -3.37 -15.36
CA GLY A 271 19.93 -4.45 -15.46
C GLY A 271 20.59 -5.83 -15.48
N ASP A 272 19.82 -6.83 -15.91
CA ASP A 272 20.26 -8.21 -16.05
C ASP A 272 21.53 -8.42 -16.91
N ILE A 273 22.19 -9.56 -16.69
CA ILE A 273 23.32 -10.02 -17.49
C ILE A 273 22.82 -10.99 -18.56
N ILE A 274 23.08 -10.68 -19.83
CA ILE A 274 22.70 -11.52 -20.98
C ILE A 274 23.96 -11.84 -21.74
N ASN A 275 24.20 -13.12 -22.02
CA ASN A 275 25.37 -13.58 -22.77
C ASN A 275 26.69 -13.00 -22.22
N GLY A 276 26.83 -12.94 -20.89
CA GLY A 276 27.99 -12.40 -20.20
C GLY A 276 28.11 -10.87 -20.18
N ALA A 277 27.12 -10.14 -20.71
CA ALA A 277 27.11 -8.68 -20.72
C ALA A 277 26.01 -8.10 -19.85
N ARG A 278 26.36 -7.13 -19.00
CA ARG A 278 25.39 -6.42 -18.17
C ARG A 278 24.70 -5.34 -19.00
N VAL A 279 23.38 -5.32 -18.97
CA VAL A 279 22.58 -4.27 -19.59
C VAL A 279 22.70 -3.00 -18.75
N SER A 280 22.88 -1.85 -19.38
CA SER A 280 22.96 -0.56 -18.69
C SER A 280 22.32 0.58 -19.47
N ILE A 281 21.90 1.60 -18.75
CA ILE A 281 21.65 2.95 -19.25
C ILE A 281 22.51 3.91 -18.41
N THR A 282 23.11 4.88 -19.07
CA THR A 282 24.07 5.81 -18.48
C THR A 282 23.70 7.24 -18.85
N ALA A 283 23.67 8.14 -17.87
CA ALA A 283 23.47 9.57 -18.06
C ALA A 283 24.75 10.33 -17.70
N TYR A 284 25.11 11.31 -18.51
CA TYR A 284 26.28 12.17 -18.32
C TYR A 284 25.85 13.59 -17.93
N GLY A 285 26.74 14.33 -17.26
CA GLY A 285 26.46 15.68 -16.73
C GLY A 285 26.14 16.73 -17.79
N ASN A 286 26.45 16.46 -19.06
CA ASN A 286 26.07 17.30 -20.21
C ASN A 286 24.67 16.97 -20.76
N GLY A 287 23.93 16.06 -20.12
CA GLY A 287 22.61 15.63 -20.57
C GLY A 287 22.61 14.62 -21.71
N ILE A 288 23.78 14.09 -22.11
CA ILE A 288 23.87 12.96 -23.03
C ILE A 288 23.54 11.67 -22.28
N TRP A 289 22.84 10.79 -22.98
CA TRP A 289 22.43 9.48 -22.50
C TRP A 289 22.99 8.41 -23.43
N GLU A 290 23.47 7.32 -22.85
CA GLU A 290 23.97 6.16 -23.59
C GLU A 290 23.31 4.88 -23.05
N THR A 291 23.06 3.93 -23.94
CA THR A 291 22.49 2.62 -23.56
C THR A 291 23.41 1.50 -24.02
N SER A 292 23.53 0.45 -23.23
CA SER A 292 24.23 -0.76 -23.68
C SER A 292 23.59 -1.35 -24.93
N VAL A 293 24.39 -1.97 -25.79
CA VAL A 293 23.93 -2.57 -27.06
C VAL A 293 22.80 -3.59 -26.85
N ARG A 294 22.76 -4.27 -25.70
CA ARG A 294 21.78 -5.33 -25.41
C ARG A 294 20.50 -4.85 -24.74
N LEU A 295 20.33 -3.54 -24.54
CA LEU A 295 19.11 -2.99 -23.91
C LEU A 295 17.84 -3.44 -24.65
N HIS A 296 17.84 -3.38 -25.98
CA HIS A 296 16.69 -3.76 -26.81
C HIS A 296 16.34 -5.25 -26.75
N GLN A 297 17.29 -6.11 -26.37
CA GLN A 297 17.08 -7.55 -26.27
C GLN A 297 16.39 -7.90 -24.95
N GLN A 298 16.80 -7.26 -23.85
CA GLN A 298 16.25 -7.53 -22.52
C GLN A 298 14.99 -6.73 -22.21
N TYR A 299 14.97 -5.48 -22.66
CA TYR A 299 13.92 -4.52 -22.39
C TYR A 299 13.32 -3.99 -23.69
N PRO A 300 12.65 -4.85 -24.49
CA PRO A 300 12.11 -4.47 -25.79
C PRO A 300 11.09 -3.33 -25.68
N ASP A 301 10.23 -3.36 -24.65
CA ASP A 301 9.24 -2.30 -24.41
C ASP A 301 9.91 -0.97 -24.04
N LEU A 302 10.97 -1.01 -23.21
CA LEU A 302 11.74 0.18 -22.89
C LEU A 302 12.42 0.74 -24.14
N ALA A 303 13.06 -0.11 -24.93
CA ALA A 303 13.72 0.30 -26.16
C ALA A 303 12.73 0.91 -27.16
N ALA A 304 11.53 0.35 -27.30
CA ALA A 304 10.46 0.94 -28.10
C ALA A 304 10.08 2.34 -27.59
N GLY A 305 9.88 2.50 -26.28
CA GLY A 305 9.58 3.81 -25.67
C GLY A 305 10.72 4.82 -25.82
N LEU A 306 11.98 4.39 -25.71
CA LEU A 306 13.16 5.24 -25.93
C LEU A 306 13.27 5.69 -27.39
N ASN A 307 12.93 4.83 -28.35
CA ASN A 307 12.90 5.17 -29.77
C ASN A 307 11.77 6.15 -30.11
N GLU A 308 10.59 5.97 -29.51
CA GLU A 308 9.42 6.82 -29.75
C GLU A 308 9.61 8.22 -29.13
N ARG A 309 10.07 8.30 -27.88
CA ARG A 309 10.06 9.54 -27.09
C ARG A 309 11.42 10.23 -27.03
N GLY A 310 12.47 9.55 -27.50
CA GLY A 310 13.84 10.02 -27.53
C GLY A 310 14.59 9.77 -26.21
N LEU A 311 15.79 9.21 -26.33
CA LEU A 311 16.68 8.93 -25.20
C LEU A 311 17.14 10.21 -24.47
N ASN A 312 17.42 11.30 -25.22
CA ASN A 312 17.84 12.58 -24.63
C ASN A 312 16.73 13.33 -23.89
N ASN A 313 15.47 12.92 -24.10
CA ASN A 313 14.33 13.45 -23.36
C ASN A 313 14.08 12.71 -22.05
N LEU A 314 14.88 11.69 -21.72
CA LEU A 314 14.76 10.94 -20.49
C LEU A 314 15.14 11.84 -19.29
N ALA A 315 14.29 11.83 -18.28
CA ALA A 315 14.46 12.59 -17.04
C ALA A 315 14.85 11.68 -15.87
N LEU A 316 14.28 10.47 -15.82
CA LEU A 316 14.55 9.48 -14.77
C LEU A 316 14.43 8.08 -15.36
N PHE A 317 15.24 7.15 -14.85
CA PHE A 317 15.24 5.77 -15.30
C PHE A 317 15.72 4.81 -14.21
N SER A 318 15.25 3.57 -14.28
CA SER A 318 15.71 2.46 -13.45
C SER A 318 15.49 1.16 -14.18
N LEU A 319 16.50 0.30 -14.24
CA LEU A 319 16.38 -1.07 -14.73
C LEU A 319 16.24 -2.00 -13.53
N GLY A 320 15.25 -2.89 -13.59
CA GLY A 320 15.02 -3.99 -12.66
C GLY A 320 15.18 -5.34 -13.35
N PRO A 321 15.04 -6.44 -12.61
CA PRO A 321 15.19 -7.79 -13.16
C PRO A 321 14.02 -8.15 -14.08
N GLU A 322 14.16 -9.19 -14.91
CA GLU A 322 13.03 -9.84 -15.61
C GLU A 322 12.22 -8.87 -16.49
N ASN A 323 12.90 -8.00 -17.23
CA ASN A 323 12.27 -6.97 -18.07
C ASN A 323 11.42 -5.95 -17.27
N THR A 324 11.68 -5.77 -15.97
CA THR A 324 11.07 -4.68 -15.19
C THR A 324 11.92 -3.42 -15.31
N PHE A 325 11.28 -2.26 -15.46
CA PHE A 325 11.97 -0.98 -15.55
C PHE A 325 11.05 0.19 -15.20
N TYR A 326 11.64 1.34 -14.96
CA TYR A 326 10.97 2.64 -14.94
C TYR A 326 11.68 3.57 -15.91
N ALA A 327 10.91 4.35 -16.66
CA ALA A 327 11.40 5.45 -17.46
C ALA A 327 10.41 6.62 -17.38
N ARG A 328 10.90 7.82 -17.11
CA ARG A 328 10.13 9.07 -17.17
C ARG A 328 10.84 10.06 -18.06
N TRP A 329 10.11 10.72 -18.93
CA TRP A 329 10.60 11.76 -19.82
C TRP A 329 10.32 13.15 -19.27
N ARG A 330 11.04 14.15 -19.78
CA ARG A 330 10.93 15.56 -19.37
C ARG A 330 9.55 16.16 -19.65
N ASN A 331 8.80 15.59 -20.59
CA ASN A 331 7.42 15.99 -20.89
C ASN A 331 6.38 15.39 -19.91
N GLY A 332 6.82 14.67 -18.87
CA GLY A 332 5.95 14.03 -17.88
C GLY A 332 5.43 12.64 -18.28
N SER A 333 5.61 12.22 -19.53
CA SER A 333 5.26 10.86 -19.93
C SER A 333 6.18 9.84 -19.24
N TYR A 334 5.65 8.64 -18.97
CA TYR A 334 6.40 7.57 -18.33
C TYR A 334 6.07 6.21 -18.93
N LEU A 335 6.92 5.22 -18.64
CA LEU A 335 6.76 3.81 -19.01
C LEU A 335 7.28 2.98 -17.84
N CYS A 336 6.45 2.08 -17.32
CA CYS A 336 6.73 1.36 -16.08
C CYS A 336 6.13 -0.05 -16.08
N PRO A 337 6.91 -1.09 -16.36
CA PRO A 337 6.55 -2.46 -15.99
C PRO A 337 7.00 -2.86 -14.59
N LEU A 338 7.42 -1.94 -13.71
CA LEU A 338 7.73 -2.30 -12.32
C LEU A 338 6.47 -2.61 -11.50
N GLY A 339 6.61 -3.66 -10.68
CA GLY A 339 5.69 -4.09 -9.62
C GLY A 339 4.49 -4.94 -10.05
N TYR A 340 3.77 -5.46 -9.05
CA TYR A 340 2.62 -6.31 -9.27
C TYR A 340 1.58 -5.59 -10.12
N ARG A 341 1.37 -6.08 -11.34
CA ARG A 341 0.44 -5.47 -12.31
C ARG A 341 0.70 -3.97 -12.50
N ARG A 342 1.98 -3.59 -12.68
CA ARG A 342 2.44 -2.22 -12.99
C ARG A 342 2.30 -1.21 -11.83
N SER A 343 2.27 -1.70 -10.59
CA SER A 343 2.27 -0.86 -9.40
C SER A 343 3.67 -0.29 -9.10
N TYR A 344 3.83 1.00 -8.87
CA TYR A 344 5.13 1.59 -8.53
C TYR A 344 5.03 2.67 -7.45
N VAL A 345 6.15 2.88 -6.76
CA VAL A 345 6.40 4.02 -5.87
C VAL A 345 7.80 4.54 -6.19
N LEU A 346 7.91 5.84 -6.39
CA LEU A 346 9.14 6.52 -6.73
C LEU A 346 9.32 7.69 -5.81
N SER A 347 10.46 7.72 -5.13
CA SER A 347 10.89 8.85 -4.34
C SER A 347 12.02 9.55 -5.09
N SER A 348 11.82 10.82 -5.42
CA SER A 348 12.85 11.65 -6.03
C SER A 348 13.16 12.82 -5.12
N ARG A 349 14.44 13.05 -4.86
CA ARG A 349 14.89 14.19 -4.07
C ARG A 349 15.46 15.25 -5.00
N SER A 350 14.91 16.46 -4.95
CA SER A 350 15.51 17.59 -5.67
C SER A 350 16.90 17.91 -5.11
N SER A 351 17.84 18.27 -5.99
CA SER A 351 19.18 18.72 -5.61
C SER A 351 19.16 19.96 -4.71
N GLU A 352 18.07 20.73 -4.77
CA GLU A 352 17.85 21.93 -3.94
C GLU A 352 17.42 21.57 -2.51
N GLY A 353 17.21 20.29 -2.20
CA GLY A 353 17.03 19.77 -0.84
C GLY A 353 15.72 20.14 -0.15
N LEU A 354 14.87 20.94 -0.79
CA LEU A 354 13.67 21.53 -0.20
C LEU A 354 12.41 20.68 -0.34
N SER A 355 12.39 19.71 -1.25
CA SER A 355 11.22 18.84 -1.49
C SER A 355 11.65 17.48 -2.05
N SER A 356 11.16 16.42 -1.41
CA SER A 356 11.11 15.10 -2.03
C SER A 356 9.74 14.95 -2.68
N ALA A 357 9.74 14.69 -3.97
CA ALA A 357 8.52 14.36 -4.69
C ALA A 357 8.39 12.84 -4.70
N VAL A 358 7.30 12.35 -4.10
CA VAL A 358 6.89 10.95 -4.18
C VAL A 358 5.82 10.84 -5.26
N ASP A 359 6.11 10.06 -6.29
CA ASP A 359 5.20 9.72 -7.39
C ASP A 359 4.89 8.23 -7.31
N PHE A 360 3.61 7.86 -7.32
CA PHE A 360 3.20 6.48 -7.17
C PHE A 360 1.93 6.20 -7.95
N ASN A 361 1.83 4.99 -8.46
CA ASN A 361 0.58 4.43 -8.94
C ASN A 361 0.56 2.97 -8.53
N LEU A 362 -0.32 2.60 -7.61
CA LEU A 362 -0.39 1.24 -7.10
C LEU A 362 -1.47 0.39 -7.80
N ASN A 363 -2.20 0.93 -8.78
CA ASN A 363 -3.26 0.23 -9.56
C ASN A 363 -4.29 -0.54 -8.69
N GLY A 364 -4.61 -0.01 -7.50
CA GLY A 364 -5.52 -0.66 -6.54
C GLY A 364 -4.89 -1.74 -5.66
N TYR A 365 -3.58 -1.98 -5.77
CA TYR A 365 -2.80 -2.84 -4.89
C TYR A 365 -2.21 -2.05 -3.72
N TYR A 366 -1.76 -2.78 -2.70
CA TYR A 366 -1.15 -2.27 -1.47
C TYR A 366 -1.98 -1.15 -0.84
N PRO A 367 -3.27 -1.39 -0.50
CA PRO A 367 -4.19 -0.33 -0.08
C PRO A 367 -3.67 0.46 1.14
N GLY A 368 -3.07 -0.21 2.13
CA GLY A 368 -2.46 0.45 3.28
C GLY A 368 -1.26 1.34 2.92
N LEU A 369 -0.48 0.94 1.91
CA LEU A 369 0.61 1.77 1.39
C LEU A 369 0.04 2.97 0.63
N SER A 370 -0.97 2.73 -0.22
CA SER A 370 -1.62 3.79 -0.99
C SER A 370 -2.22 4.85 -0.08
N GLU A 371 -2.93 4.45 0.97
CA GLU A 371 -3.50 5.35 1.97
C GLU A 371 -2.40 6.17 2.65
N CYS A 372 -1.30 5.52 3.07
CA CYS A 372 -0.18 6.21 3.72
C CYS A 372 0.50 7.23 2.79
N LEU A 373 0.74 6.87 1.53
CA LEU A 373 1.31 7.75 0.53
C LEU A 373 0.38 8.93 0.23
N ILE A 374 -0.91 8.68 -0.01
CA ILE A 374 -1.91 9.75 -0.24
C ILE A 374 -1.91 10.74 0.93
N LYS A 375 -1.96 10.23 2.17
CA LYS A 375 -2.04 11.05 3.39
C LYS A 375 -0.78 11.90 3.64
N ASN A 376 0.40 11.42 3.24
CA ASN A 376 1.67 12.01 3.67
C ASN A 376 2.63 12.43 2.53
N HIS A 377 2.26 12.30 1.26
CA HIS A 377 3.19 12.48 0.11
C HIS A 377 3.91 13.84 0.07
N LEU A 378 3.33 14.91 0.64
CA LEU A 378 3.95 16.24 0.63
C LEU A 378 5.13 16.39 1.61
N TRP A 379 5.18 15.56 2.65
CA TRP A 379 6.19 15.66 3.72
C TRP A 379 6.97 14.37 3.92
N MET A 380 6.64 13.33 3.16
CA MET A 380 7.27 12.03 3.28
C MET A 380 8.54 11.96 2.44
N ASN A 381 9.62 11.51 3.08
CA ASN A 381 10.85 11.15 2.41
C ASN A 381 11.03 9.64 2.56
N ILE A 382 10.90 8.89 1.46
CA ILE A 382 11.07 7.44 1.49
C ILE A 382 12.57 7.13 1.43
N ALA A 383 13.07 6.47 2.48
CA ALA A 383 14.44 6.00 2.59
C ALA A 383 14.65 4.70 1.79
N ALA A 384 13.71 3.78 1.94
CA ALA A 384 13.69 2.49 1.28
C ALA A 384 12.25 1.99 1.17
N ILE A 385 11.94 1.29 0.09
CA ILE A 385 10.66 0.61 -0.07
C ILE A 385 10.88 -0.72 -0.80
N ALA A 386 10.17 -1.74 -0.35
CA ALA A 386 10.11 -3.05 -0.96
C ALA A 386 8.63 -3.42 -1.14
N LEU A 387 8.24 -3.75 -2.36
CA LEU A 387 6.91 -4.29 -2.67
C LEU A 387 7.08 -5.77 -2.95
N ASP A 388 6.23 -6.61 -2.36
CA ASP A 388 6.21 -8.02 -2.73
C ASP A 388 5.57 -8.15 -4.12
N MET A 389 6.31 -8.62 -5.12
CA MET A 389 5.78 -8.77 -6.48
C MET A 389 4.90 -10.01 -6.65
N SER A 390 4.82 -10.88 -5.63
CA SER A 390 3.99 -12.10 -5.67
C SER A 390 2.56 -11.87 -5.17
N ASN A 391 2.32 -10.80 -4.41
CA ASN A 391 1.00 -10.45 -3.90
C ASN A 391 0.74 -8.94 -3.98
N GLY A 392 -0.54 -8.57 -3.97
CA GLY A 392 -0.95 -7.16 -4.06
C GLY A 392 -1.12 -6.48 -2.71
N THR A 393 -0.55 -7.00 -1.62
CA THR A 393 -0.82 -6.53 -0.26
C THR A 393 0.45 -6.23 0.55
N ASP A 394 1.52 -6.97 0.30
CA ASP A 394 2.68 -6.99 1.18
C ASP A 394 3.72 -5.98 0.73
N TYR A 395 4.16 -5.17 1.68
CA TYR A 395 5.17 -4.14 1.45
C TYR A 395 5.90 -3.81 2.73
N LEU A 396 7.07 -3.20 2.58
CA LEU A 396 7.89 -2.66 3.65
C LEU A 396 8.43 -1.31 3.20
N MET A 397 8.23 -0.29 4.01
CA MET A 397 8.61 1.09 3.71
C MET A 397 9.27 1.71 4.93
N VAL A 398 10.45 2.26 4.72
CA VAL A 398 11.20 3.07 5.69
C VAL A 398 11.15 4.51 5.19
N TYR A 399 10.68 5.43 6.02
CA TYR A 399 10.51 6.82 5.64
C TYR A 399 10.73 7.77 6.82
N TRP A 400 10.89 9.06 6.56
CA TRP A 400 10.81 10.11 7.60
C TRP A 400 9.85 11.21 7.16
N LEU A 401 9.25 11.91 8.13
CA LEU A 401 8.29 12.99 7.91
C LEU A 401 8.95 14.35 8.17
N GLY A 402 8.75 15.29 7.25
CA GLY A 402 9.27 16.65 7.35
C GLY A 402 10.77 16.75 7.03
N MET A 403 11.37 17.87 7.44
CA MET A 403 12.82 18.12 7.25
C MET A 403 13.70 17.47 8.32
N ASP A 404 13.12 17.09 9.46
CA ASP A 404 13.84 16.44 10.55
C ASP A 404 14.03 14.94 10.25
N ALA A 405 15.20 14.60 9.71
CA ALA A 405 15.64 13.23 9.49
C ALA A 405 15.93 12.45 10.80
N THR A 406 15.66 13.05 11.97
CA THR A 406 15.94 12.46 13.28
C THR A 406 14.95 11.36 13.66
N LYS A 407 13.74 11.38 13.08
CA LYS A 407 12.71 10.38 13.35
C LYS A 407 12.42 9.54 12.11
N VAL A 408 12.94 8.31 12.12
CA VAL A 408 12.67 7.30 11.10
C VAL A 408 11.39 6.55 11.48
N PHE A 409 10.48 6.44 10.53
CA PHE A 409 9.25 5.67 10.60
C PHE A 409 9.39 4.41 9.75
N PHE A 410 8.68 3.39 10.20
CA PHE A 410 8.68 2.08 9.59
C PHE A 410 7.23 1.64 9.38
N LEU A 411 6.82 1.50 8.13
CA LEU A 411 5.50 1.02 7.77
C LEU A 411 5.65 -0.26 6.98
N TRP A 412 4.92 -1.29 7.36
CA TRP A 412 4.95 -2.55 6.65
C TRP A 412 3.59 -3.24 6.75
N HIS A 413 3.30 -4.07 5.77
CA HIS A 413 2.19 -5.00 5.79
C HIS A 413 2.73 -6.30 5.23
N THR A 414 2.51 -7.43 5.92
CA THR A 414 2.81 -8.72 5.32
C THR A 414 1.80 -9.78 5.75
N SER A 415 1.43 -10.62 4.80
CA SER A 415 0.70 -11.86 4.98
C SER A 415 1.54 -12.96 5.64
N TYR A 416 2.87 -12.83 5.67
CA TYR A 416 3.79 -13.81 6.25
C TYR A 416 4.06 -13.55 7.74
N GLY A 417 3.30 -14.21 8.63
CA GLY A 417 3.41 -14.07 10.08
C GLY A 417 4.83 -14.24 10.67
N ASN A 418 5.67 -15.07 10.05
CA ASN A 418 7.05 -15.27 10.51
C ASN A 418 7.95 -14.05 10.22
N LEU A 419 7.73 -13.38 9.09
CA LEU A 419 8.47 -12.18 8.70
C LEU A 419 8.17 -11.03 9.67
N ILE A 420 6.91 -10.92 10.14
CA ILE A 420 6.47 -9.97 11.18
C ILE A 420 7.37 -10.06 12.42
N SER A 421 7.55 -11.28 12.91
CA SER A 421 8.33 -11.52 14.12
C SER A 421 9.82 -11.17 13.94
N GLY A 422 10.38 -11.48 12.78
CA GLY A 422 11.77 -11.17 12.43
C GLY A 422 12.01 -9.67 12.27
N VAL A 423 11.14 -8.99 11.53
CA VAL A 423 11.22 -7.53 11.31
C VAL A 423 11.05 -6.77 12.63
N ASN A 424 10.08 -7.16 13.47
CA ASN A 424 9.89 -6.54 14.78
C ASN A 424 11.08 -6.77 15.72
N SER A 425 11.66 -7.97 15.72
CA SER A 425 12.83 -8.27 16.53
C SER A 425 14.05 -7.48 16.06
N TRP A 426 14.26 -7.38 14.75
CA TRP A 426 15.32 -6.57 14.16
C TRP A 426 15.14 -5.08 14.52
N TRP A 427 13.94 -4.54 14.37
CA TRP A 427 13.63 -3.14 14.68
C TRP A 427 13.89 -2.80 16.15
N GLN A 428 13.44 -3.67 17.07
CA GLN A 428 13.70 -3.51 18.50
C GLN A 428 15.19 -3.58 18.84
N ALA A 429 15.95 -4.46 18.18
CA ALA A 429 17.40 -4.58 18.40
C ALA A 429 18.17 -3.31 18.02
N GLN A 430 17.63 -2.47 17.12
CA GLN A 430 18.24 -1.18 16.75
C GLN A 430 17.98 -0.06 17.77
N GLY A 431 17.25 -0.32 18.87
CA GLY A 431 16.89 0.70 19.86
C GLY A 431 15.87 1.73 19.34
N LEU A 432 15.30 1.50 18.16
CA LEU A 432 14.23 2.30 17.59
C LEU A 432 12.92 1.82 18.24
N GLY A 433 12.41 2.60 19.22
CA GLY A 433 11.28 2.20 20.05
C GLY A 433 10.04 1.70 19.27
N LYS A 434 9.13 1.00 19.97
CA LYS A 434 7.84 0.54 19.42
C LYS A 434 6.95 1.73 19.05
N ASN A 435 7.03 2.19 17.81
CA ASN A 435 5.97 2.95 17.18
C ASN A 435 5.60 2.17 15.91
N VAL A 436 4.62 1.26 16.09
CA VAL A 436 3.91 0.59 14.98
C VAL A 436 2.69 1.42 14.66
#